data_AF-H8K5N9-F1
#
_entry.id   AF-H8K5N9-F1
#
_cell.length_a   1.000
_cell.length_b   1.000
_cell.length_c   1.000
_cell.angle_alpha   90.00
_cell.angle_beta   90.00
_cell.angle_gamma   90.00
#
_symmetry.space_group_name_H-M   'P 1'
#
loop_
_entity.id
_entity.type
_entity.pdbx_description
1 polymer ?
#
loop_
_entity_poly.entity_id
_entity_poly.type
_entity_poly.pdbx_seq_one_letter_code
_entity_poly.pdbx_strand_id
1 'polypeptide(L)'
;MIKELLNSNVTLLLKSNRVVQDIAHYVKQCRCSFENVLKESIFLDKVGVVRSFNELRAVSTTELFSASTNNALKVAKWLVEEKKANVNMCSDILKDTP
;
A
#
# COMPACT_ATOMS: atom_id res chain seq x y z
N MET A 1 18.78 9.69 28.70
CA MET A 1 19.94 10.36 28.08
C MET A 1 20.93 9.37 27.43
N ILE A 2 21.68 8.55 28.17
CA ILE A 2 22.71 7.65 27.57
C ILE A 2 22.13 6.63 26.58
N LYS A 3 21.00 5.99 26.89
CA LYS A 3 20.34 5.02 25.97
C LYS A 3 19.90 5.65 24.65
N GLU A 4 19.39 6.88 24.69
CA GLU A 4 18.94 7.60 23.49
C GLU A 4 20.12 8.02 22.60
N LEU A 5 21.23 8.43 23.23
CA LEU A 5 22.46 8.74 22.53
C LEU A 5 23.01 7.50 21.81
N LEU A 6 23.00 6.35 22.50
CA LEU A 6 23.43 5.07 21.93
C LEU A 6 22.55 4.65 20.75
N ASN A 7 21.23 4.79 20.89
CA ASN A 7 20.27 4.42 19.84
C ASN A 7 20.40 5.31 18.60
N SER A 8 20.64 6.62 18.81
CA SER A 8 20.88 7.57 17.71
C SER A 8 22.17 7.24 16.94
N ASN A 9 23.25 6.90 17.65
CA ASN A 9 24.53 6.53 17.03
C ASN A 9 24.43 5.21 16.24
N VAL A 10 23.75 4.20 16.79
CA VAL A 10 23.49 2.93 16.08
C VAL A 10 22.66 3.19 14.82
N THR A 11 21.63 4.04 14.91
CA THR A 11 20.81 4.42 13.75
C THR A 11 21.63 5.13 12.67
N LEU A 12 22.56 6.01 13.06
CA LEU A 12 23.46 6.72 12.14
C LEU A 12 24.42 5.76 11.43
N LEU A 13 25.03 4.83 12.17
CA LEU A 13 25.91 3.80 11.61
C LEU A 13 25.17 2.89 10.63
N LEU A 14 23.94 2.48 10.97
CA LEU A 14 23.10 1.68 10.08
C LEU A 14 22.72 2.45 8.81
N LYS A 15 22.38 3.73 8.91
CA LYS A 15 22.04 4.58 7.74
C LYS A 15 23.23 4.84 6.81
N SER A 16 24.44 4.91 7.36
CA SER A 16 25.67 5.10 6.58
C SER A 16 26.23 3.81 6.00
N ASN A 17 25.68 2.65 6.39
CA ASN A 17 26.11 1.36 5.87
C ASN A 17 25.57 1.16 4.44
N ARG A 18 26.49 0.97 3.48
CA ARG A 18 26.15 0.82 2.05
C ARG A 18 25.25 -0.38 1.77
N VAL A 19 25.46 -1.52 2.43
CA VAL A 19 24.60 -2.71 2.27
C VAL A 19 23.18 -2.42 2.75
N VAL A 20 23.04 -1.71 3.88
CA VAL A 20 21.71 -1.29 4.38
C VAL A 20 21.05 -0.32 3.40
N GLN A 21 21.80 0.60 2.79
CA GLN A 21 21.29 1.51 1.77
C GLN A 21 20.82 0.77 0.51
N ASP A 22 21.63 -0.16 0.01
CA ASP A 22 21.31 -0.95 -1.19
C ASP A 22 20.07 -1.83 -0.96
N ILE A 23 19.98 -2.49 0.20
CA ILE A 23 18.79 -3.25 0.60
C ILE A 23 17.58 -2.32 0.71
N ALA A 24 17.71 -1.17 1.36
CA ALA A 24 16.61 -0.22 1.51
C ALA A 24 16.13 0.30 0.14
N HIS A 25 17.04 0.58 -0.78
CA HIS A 25 16.72 0.98 -2.15
C HIS A 25 16.00 -0.14 -2.90
N TYR A 26 16.51 -1.36 -2.86
CA TYR A 26 15.90 -2.53 -3.50
C TYR A 26 14.48 -2.77 -2.95
N VAL A 27 14.30 -2.78 -1.64
CA VAL A 27 12.98 -2.94 -1.00
C VAL A 27 12.03 -1.82 -1.41
N LYS A 28 12.50 -0.57 -1.44
CA LYS A 28 11.69 0.56 -1.90
C LYS A 28 11.28 0.39 -3.37
N GLN A 29 12.19 -0.03 -4.22
CA GLN A 29 11.94 -0.27 -5.64
C GLN A 29 10.92 -1.40 -5.85
N CYS A 30 11.07 -2.53 -5.15
CA CYS A 30 10.10 -3.63 -5.16
C CYS A 30 8.72 -3.19 -4.66
N ARG A 31 8.66 -2.31 -3.66
CA ARG A 31 7.39 -1.75 -3.19
C ARG A 31 6.72 -0.89 -4.26
N CYS A 32 7.49 -0.03 -4.93
CA CYS A 32 6.99 0.81 -6.02
C CYS A 32 6.50 -0.02 -7.21
N SER A 33 7.25 -1.04 -7.62
CA SER A 33 6.82 -1.92 -8.72
C SER A 33 5.54 -2.66 -8.37
N PHE A 34 5.44 -3.17 -7.14
CA PHE A 34 4.23 -3.84 -6.65
C PHE A 34 3.00 -2.91 -6.66
N GLU A 35 3.14 -1.69 -6.14
CA GLU A 35 2.04 -0.73 -6.07
C GLU A 35 1.55 -0.30 -7.46
N ASN A 36 2.47 -0.14 -8.41
CA ASN A 36 2.12 0.19 -9.79
C ASN A 36 1.35 -0.96 -10.46
N VAL A 37 1.79 -2.21 -10.29
CA VAL A 37 1.08 -3.37 -10.83
C VAL A 37 -0.31 -3.49 -10.22
N LEU A 38 -0.44 -3.24 -8.91
CA LEU A 38 -1.76 -3.26 -8.25
C LEU A 38 -2.68 -2.17 -8.82
N LYS A 39 -2.21 -0.93 -8.93
CA LYS A 39 -3.00 0.18 -9.51
C LYS A 39 -3.47 -0.12 -10.92
N GLU A 40 -2.56 -0.61 -11.77
CA GLU A 40 -2.88 -0.99 -13.14
C GLU A 40 -3.90 -2.14 -13.19
N SER A 41 -3.73 -3.16 -12.33
CA SER A 41 -4.67 -4.29 -12.29
C SER A 41 -6.07 -3.88 -11.84
N ILE A 42 -6.19 -2.90 -10.94
CA ILE A 42 -7.47 -2.30 -10.55
C ILE A 42 -8.06 -1.52 -11.72
N PHE A 43 -7.26 -0.66 -12.35
CA PHE A 43 -7.68 0.12 -13.53
C PHE A 43 -8.22 -0.78 -14.65
N LEU A 44 -7.58 -1.92 -14.89
CA LEU A 44 -7.98 -2.92 -15.89
C LEU A 44 -9.05 -3.92 -15.41
N ASP A 45 -9.62 -3.72 -14.21
CA ASP A 45 -10.62 -4.58 -13.58
C ASP A 45 -10.21 -6.08 -13.51
N LYS A 46 -8.92 -6.34 -13.25
CA LYS A 46 -8.32 -7.69 -13.20
C LYS A 46 -8.35 -8.29 -11.80
N VAL A 47 -9.56 -8.65 -11.34
CA VAL A 47 -9.81 -9.19 -9.99
C VAL A 47 -8.93 -10.38 -9.59
N GLY A 48 -8.58 -11.28 -10.53
CA GLY A 48 -7.73 -12.44 -10.23
C GLY A 48 -6.32 -12.04 -9.80
N VAL A 49 -5.73 -11.05 -10.47
CA VAL A 49 -4.40 -10.51 -10.15
C VAL A 49 -4.43 -9.77 -8.81
N VAL A 50 -5.46 -8.94 -8.61
CA VAL A 50 -5.68 -8.25 -7.32
C VAL A 50 -5.81 -9.26 -6.17
N ARG A 51 -6.56 -10.35 -6.38
CA ARG A 51 -6.73 -11.42 -5.39
C ARG A 51 -5.38 -12.06 -5.04
N SER A 52 -4.57 -12.42 -6.03
CA SER A 52 -3.24 -13.02 -5.81
C SER A 52 -2.29 -12.09 -5.04
N PHE A 53 -2.32 -10.78 -5.31
CA PHE A 53 -1.52 -9.82 -4.55
C PHE A 53 -1.99 -9.60 -3.12
N ASN A 54 -3.28 -9.81 -2.88
CA ASN A 54 -3.90 -9.57 -1.59
C ASN A 54 -3.73 -10.70 -0.57
N GLU A 55 -3.28 -11.89 -0.98
CA GLU A 55 -2.81 -12.91 -0.01
C GLU A 55 -1.53 -12.46 0.71
N LEU A 56 -0.80 -11.50 0.11
CA LEU A 56 0.46 -10.99 0.61
C LEU A 56 0.31 -9.68 1.43
N ARG A 57 -0.90 -9.12 1.53
CA ARG A 57 -1.14 -7.85 2.25
C ARG A 57 -2.57 -7.76 2.78
N ALA A 58 -2.77 -7.11 3.93
CA ALA A 58 -4.12 -6.72 4.35
C ALA A 58 -4.69 -5.67 3.37
N VAL A 59 -5.88 -5.95 2.81
CA VAL A 59 -6.64 -5.00 1.98
C VAL A 59 -6.71 -3.66 2.71
N SER A 60 -6.26 -2.61 2.05
CA SER A 60 -6.47 -1.25 2.51
C SER A 60 -7.70 -0.66 1.86
N THR A 61 -8.42 0.17 2.59
CA THR A 61 -9.58 0.93 2.11
C THR A 61 -9.26 1.80 0.88
N THR A 62 -7.98 2.10 0.64
CA THR A 62 -7.46 2.74 -0.57
C THR A 62 -7.80 1.98 -1.86
N GLU A 63 -7.84 0.64 -1.83
CA GLU A 63 -8.11 -0.15 -3.03
C GLU A 63 -9.57 -0.04 -3.48
N LEU A 64 -10.52 0.08 -2.53
CA LEU A 64 -11.94 0.28 -2.87
C LEU A 64 -12.17 1.65 -3.50
N PHE A 65 -11.58 2.72 -2.94
CA PHE A 65 -11.61 4.05 -3.56
C PHE A 65 -11.09 4.02 -4.99
N SER A 66 -9.94 3.37 -5.22
CA SER A 66 -9.34 3.27 -6.55
C SER A 66 -10.23 2.49 -7.52
N ALA A 67 -10.83 1.39 -7.07
CA ALA A 67 -11.73 0.60 -7.88
C ALA A 67 -13.00 1.37 -8.26
N SER A 68 -13.57 2.12 -7.32
CA SER A 68 -14.75 2.97 -7.55
C SER A 68 -14.45 4.09 -8.56
N THR A 69 -13.34 4.81 -8.38
CA THR A 69 -12.92 5.89 -9.30
C THR A 69 -12.70 5.38 -10.72
N ASN A 70 -12.18 4.15 -10.87
CA ASN A 70 -11.85 3.57 -12.17
C ASN A 70 -12.97 2.72 -12.78
N ASN A 71 -14.18 2.69 -12.18
CA ASN A 71 -15.27 1.81 -12.62
C ASN A 71 -14.87 0.32 -12.72
N ALA A 72 -13.98 -0.13 -11.84
CA ALA A 72 -13.49 -1.50 -11.77
C ALA A 72 -14.50 -2.39 -11.02
N LEU A 73 -15.63 -2.67 -11.67
CA LEU A 73 -16.80 -3.28 -11.03
C LEU A 73 -16.50 -4.67 -10.42
N LYS A 74 -15.72 -5.52 -11.11
CA LYS A 74 -15.42 -6.87 -10.58
C LYS A 74 -14.54 -6.77 -9.33
N VAL A 75 -13.55 -5.89 -9.37
CA VAL A 75 -12.68 -5.63 -8.21
C VAL A 75 -13.48 -5.02 -7.06
N ALA A 76 -14.30 -4.00 -7.32
CA ALA A 76 -15.13 -3.35 -6.29
C ALA A 76 -16.12 -4.33 -5.65
N LYS A 77 -16.81 -5.13 -6.46
CA LYS A 77 -17.73 -6.18 -5.99
C LYS A 77 -17.02 -7.18 -5.10
N TRP A 78 -15.86 -7.67 -5.54
CA TRP A 78 -15.03 -8.60 -4.77
C TRP A 78 -14.59 -7.99 -3.42
N LEU A 79 -14.14 -6.74 -3.42
CA LEU A 79 -13.73 -6.03 -2.20
C LEU A 79 -14.88 -5.91 -1.18
N VAL A 80 -16.09 -5.59 -1.64
CA VAL A 80 -17.27 -5.46 -0.78
C VAL A 80 -17.77 -6.81 -0.29
N GLU A 81 -17.98 -7.75 -1.20
CA GLU A 81 -18.67 -9.00 -0.91
C GLU A 81 -17.78 -10.01 -0.18
N GLU A 82 -16.55 -10.20 -0.65
CA GLU A 82 -15.63 -11.21 -0.11
C GLU A 82 -14.73 -10.64 0.98
N LYS A 83 -14.19 -9.44 0.78
CA LYS A 83 -13.26 -8.83 1.74
C LYS A 83 -13.92 -7.95 2.80
N LYS A 84 -15.24 -7.74 2.70
CA LYS A 84 -16.01 -6.92 3.65
C LYS A 84 -15.38 -5.54 3.85
N ALA A 85 -14.84 -4.97 2.77
CA ALA A 85 -14.25 -3.64 2.81
C ALA A 85 -15.28 -2.62 3.33
N ASN A 86 -14.85 -1.71 4.20
CA ASN A 86 -15.73 -0.69 4.75
C ASN A 86 -16.11 0.33 3.65
N VAL A 87 -17.36 0.25 3.20
CA VAL A 87 -17.91 1.13 2.14
C VAL A 87 -18.20 2.55 2.63
N ASN A 88 -18.29 2.76 3.94
CA ASN A 88 -18.62 4.05 4.55
C ASN A 88 -17.37 4.80 5.02
N MET A 89 -16.17 4.32 4.66
CA MET A 89 -14.95 5.00 5.06
C MET A 89 -14.80 6.29 4.25
N CYS A 90 -14.87 7.42 4.92
CA CYS A 90 -14.59 8.71 4.32
C CYS A 90 -13.11 9.04 4.55
N SER A 91 -12.41 9.48 3.50
CA SER A 91 -11.07 10.03 3.65
C SER A 91 -11.17 11.35 4.41
N ASP A 92 -10.32 11.57 5.42
CA ASP A 92 -10.22 12.88 6.09
C ASP A 92 -9.89 14.01 5.09
N ILE A 93 -9.29 13.68 3.93
CA ILE A 93 -8.99 14.61 2.85
C ILE A 93 -10.26 15.14 2.15
N LEU A 94 -11.36 14.37 2.18
CA LEU A 94 -12.61 14.72 1.50
C LEU A 94 -13.66 15.31 2.45
N LYS A 95 -13.40 15.36 3.76
CA LYS A 95 -14.35 15.88 4.75
C LYS A 95 -14.73 17.35 4.52
N ASP A 96 -13.86 18.12 3.86
CA ASP A 96 -14.03 19.56 3.64
C ASP A 96 -14.33 19.92 2.18
N THR A 97 -14.69 18.95 1.33
CA THR A 97 -15.11 19.26 -0.05
C THR A 97 -16.63 19.48 -0.04
N PRO A 98 -17.16 20.67 -0.42
CA PRO A 98 -18.59 21.00 -0.36
C PRO A 98 -19.49 20.07 -1.17
#